data_AF-A0A2E9I3R6-F1
#
_entry.id   AF-A0A2E9I3R6-F1
#
_cell.length_a   1.000
_cell.length_b   1.000
_cell.length_c   1.000
_cell.angle_alpha   90.00
_cell.angle_beta   90.00
_cell.angle_gamma   90.00
#
_symmetry.space_group_name_H-M   'P 1'
#
loop_
_entity.id
_entity.type
_entity.pdbx_description
1 polymer ?
#
loop_
_entity_poly.entity_id
_entity_poly.type
_entity_poly.pdbx_seq_one_letter_code
_entity_poly.pdbx_strand_id
1 'polypeptide(L)'
;MSRIDRLPPASPCIARCVIDEASQLCTGCARSLDEIAGWGSASEEVRSAVWAELPARAARFGLKTRRLSWQGDTLLAETARRLSDEGARLIAGVWGASGELVRLPGTPCTVQIGDGALNLTLPDAALRLEAARYLTAFEIDRPDAPTLIALAVPVGRAIRDAPAALTALGPDDTALLTRDAGGPRFDLGLERRAARFTVRCNAPLAATLTRAAGTTWPDHLSRTGLPLRDASPVRVIETPCLRLEIDAKIPMPDSTSPDGPHTHLLPDHIAQGLDTPPTVPMPAGYVATALILPAK
;
A
#
# COMPACT_ATOMS: atom_id res chain seq x y z
N MET A 1 -5.63 -23.51 17.12
CA MET A 1 -6.53 -22.70 16.27
C MET A 1 -5.88 -21.35 16.06
N SER A 2 -5.45 -21.06 14.83
CA SER A 2 -4.87 -19.76 14.48
C SER A 2 -5.94 -18.68 14.63
N ARG A 3 -5.55 -17.40 14.82
CA ARG A 3 -6.51 -16.27 14.80
C ARG A 3 -7.33 -16.22 13.50
N ILE A 4 -6.85 -16.89 12.45
CA ILE A 4 -7.44 -16.96 11.10
C ILE A 4 -8.65 -17.92 11.03
N ASP A 5 -8.69 -18.98 11.84
CA ASP A 5 -9.82 -19.94 11.87
C ASP A 5 -11.14 -19.30 12.37
N ARG A 6 -11.11 -18.02 12.79
CA ARG A 6 -12.28 -17.25 13.27
C ARG A 6 -12.71 -16.14 12.32
N LEU A 7 -12.08 -16.00 11.15
CA LEU A 7 -12.52 -15.02 10.16
C LEU A 7 -13.80 -15.51 9.47
N PRO A 8 -14.78 -14.63 9.23
CA PRO A 8 -15.90 -14.99 8.37
C PRO A 8 -15.39 -15.41 6.99
N PRO A 9 -16.09 -16.32 6.30
CA PRO A 9 -15.76 -16.72 4.94
C PRO A 9 -15.53 -15.51 4.04
N ALA A 10 -14.49 -15.56 3.21
CA ALA A 10 -14.18 -14.46 2.31
C ALA A 10 -15.37 -14.16 1.40
N SER A 11 -15.76 -12.89 1.31
CA SER A 11 -16.88 -12.46 0.48
C SER A 11 -16.38 -11.57 -0.66
N PRO A 12 -16.89 -11.74 -1.90
CA PRO A 12 -16.53 -10.89 -3.04
C PRO A 12 -17.17 -9.49 -2.99
N CYS A 13 -17.98 -9.20 -1.98
CA CYS A 13 -18.63 -7.91 -1.81
C CYS A 13 -17.61 -6.76 -1.66
N ILE A 14 -17.88 -5.68 -2.39
CA ILE A 14 -17.13 -4.41 -2.34
C ILE A 14 -17.93 -3.28 -1.67
N ALA A 15 -18.97 -3.63 -0.92
CA ALA A 15 -19.91 -2.70 -0.26
C ALA A 15 -20.72 -1.80 -1.22
N ARG A 16 -20.91 -2.24 -2.48
CA ARG A 16 -21.87 -1.65 -3.42
C ARG A 16 -23.07 -2.58 -3.57
N CYS A 17 -24.25 -2.11 -3.17
CA CYS A 17 -25.49 -2.91 -3.19
C CYS A 17 -26.48 -2.37 -4.25
N VAL A 18 -26.14 -2.58 -5.52
CA VAL A 18 -27.01 -2.21 -6.65
C VAL A 18 -27.05 -3.38 -7.61
N ILE A 19 -28.23 -3.95 -7.84
CA ILE A 19 -28.48 -5.02 -8.81
C ILE A 19 -28.84 -4.39 -10.15
N ASP A 20 -28.22 -4.87 -11.22
CA ASP A 20 -28.59 -4.51 -12.58
C ASP A 20 -29.81 -5.33 -13.03
N GLU A 21 -30.85 -4.66 -13.51
CA GLU A 21 -32.13 -5.29 -13.85
C GLU A 21 -32.02 -6.24 -15.04
N ALA A 22 -31.15 -5.96 -16.01
CA ALA A 22 -31.01 -6.79 -17.20
C ALA A 22 -30.27 -8.10 -16.91
N SER A 23 -29.14 -8.01 -16.20
CA SER A 23 -28.28 -9.15 -15.88
C SER A 23 -28.68 -9.90 -14.62
N GLN A 24 -29.48 -9.28 -13.73
CA GLN A 24 -29.80 -9.77 -12.38
C GLN A 24 -28.55 -9.99 -11.50
N LEU A 25 -27.47 -9.26 -11.80
CA LEU A 25 -26.21 -9.32 -11.05
C LEU A 25 -25.93 -8.01 -10.31
N CYS A 26 -25.23 -8.13 -9.19
CA CYS A 26 -24.72 -6.97 -8.46
C CYS A 26 -23.64 -6.24 -9.27
N THR A 27 -23.85 -4.94 -9.50
CA THR A 27 -22.94 -4.05 -10.22
C THR A 27 -21.58 -3.83 -9.54
N GLY A 28 -21.38 -4.34 -8.33
CA GLY A 28 -20.11 -4.27 -7.61
C GLY A 28 -19.34 -5.58 -7.52
N CYS A 29 -20.03 -6.73 -7.43
CA CYS A 29 -19.37 -8.02 -7.22
C CYS A 29 -19.81 -9.12 -8.18
N ALA A 30 -20.66 -8.82 -9.17
CA ALA A 30 -21.18 -9.76 -10.16
C ALA A 30 -21.82 -11.04 -9.60
N ARG A 31 -22.28 -11.00 -8.33
CA ARG A 31 -23.08 -12.05 -7.70
C ARG A 31 -24.57 -11.82 -7.92
N SER A 32 -25.35 -12.90 -7.97
CA SER A 32 -26.81 -12.85 -7.94
C SER A 32 -27.34 -12.52 -6.54
N LEU A 33 -28.62 -12.18 -6.44
CA LEU A 33 -29.27 -11.90 -5.15
C LEU A 33 -29.28 -13.14 -4.24
N ASP A 34 -29.52 -14.33 -4.80
CA ASP A 34 -29.53 -15.59 -4.04
C ASP A 34 -28.15 -15.91 -3.45
N GLU A 35 -27.09 -15.72 -4.24
CA GLU A 35 -25.71 -15.87 -3.79
C GLU A 35 -25.37 -14.87 -2.68
N ILE A 36 -25.93 -13.66 -2.72
CA ILE A 36 -25.73 -12.63 -1.70
C ILE A 36 -26.46 -13.02 -0.40
N ALA A 37 -27.75 -13.37 -0.49
CA ALA A 37 -28.59 -13.72 0.66
C ALA A 37 -28.10 -14.99 1.38
N GLY A 38 -27.66 -16.00 0.62
CA GLY A 38 -27.22 -17.29 1.15
C GLY A 38 -25.75 -17.37 1.56
N TRP A 39 -24.94 -16.33 1.33
CA TRP A 39 -23.47 -16.43 1.42
C TRP A 39 -22.95 -16.93 2.78
N GLY A 40 -23.52 -16.39 3.87
CA GLY A 40 -23.08 -16.69 5.23
C GLY A 40 -23.26 -18.17 5.60
N SER A 41 -24.27 -18.83 5.03
CA SER A 41 -24.61 -20.24 5.28
C SER A 41 -24.21 -21.19 4.15
N ALA A 42 -23.72 -20.68 3.01
CA ALA A 42 -23.27 -21.49 1.89
C ALA A 42 -22.14 -22.47 2.30
N SER A 43 -22.09 -23.65 1.68
CA SER A 43 -20.97 -24.58 1.88
C SER A 43 -19.70 -24.06 1.20
N GLU A 44 -18.55 -24.64 1.54
CA GLU A 44 -17.28 -24.25 0.94
C GLU A 44 -17.23 -24.56 -0.56
N GLU A 45 -17.87 -25.65 -0.98
CA GLU A 45 -17.98 -26.04 -2.39
C GLU A 45 -18.75 -24.99 -3.18
N VAL A 46 -19.88 -24.51 -2.64
CA VAL A 46 -20.68 -23.45 -3.27
C VAL A 46 -19.89 -22.15 -3.36
N ARG A 47 -19.21 -21.75 -2.28
CA ARG A 47 -18.39 -20.53 -2.27
C ARG A 47 -17.25 -20.63 -3.28
N SER A 48 -16.57 -21.76 -3.33
CA SER A 48 -15.47 -22.03 -4.27
C SER A 48 -15.95 -21.95 -5.72
N ALA A 49 -17.10 -22.56 -6.04
CA ALA A 49 -17.72 -22.48 -7.36
C ALA A 49 -18.04 -21.02 -7.76
N VAL A 50 -18.65 -20.25 -6.86
CA VAL A 50 -18.91 -18.82 -7.12
C VAL A 50 -17.61 -18.05 -7.35
N TRP A 51 -16.59 -18.22 -6.49
CA TRP A 51 -15.29 -17.57 -6.66
C TRP A 51 -14.62 -17.89 -8.01
N ALA A 52 -14.76 -19.12 -8.50
CA ALA A 52 -14.22 -19.54 -9.79
C ALA A 52 -14.94 -18.89 -10.99
N GLU A 53 -16.25 -18.64 -10.88
CA GLU A 53 -17.04 -18.03 -11.97
C GLU A 53 -16.92 -16.50 -12.03
N LEU A 54 -16.65 -15.85 -10.90
CA LEU A 54 -16.65 -14.40 -10.78
C LEU A 54 -15.74 -13.67 -11.78
N PRO A 55 -14.51 -14.12 -12.11
CA PRO A 55 -13.68 -13.45 -13.10
C PRO A 55 -14.37 -13.34 -14.47
N ALA A 56 -14.98 -14.44 -14.95
CA ALA A 56 -15.67 -14.45 -16.24
C ALA A 56 -16.95 -13.58 -16.21
N ARG A 57 -17.71 -13.64 -15.11
CA ARG A 57 -18.90 -12.79 -14.92
C ARG A 57 -18.53 -11.30 -14.88
N ALA A 58 -17.48 -10.96 -14.13
CA ALA A 58 -16.96 -9.60 -14.01
C ALA A 58 -16.51 -9.05 -15.37
N ALA A 59 -15.78 -9.84 -16.16
CA ALA A 59 -15.35 -9.46 -17.50
C ALA A 59 -16.55 -9.21 -18.44
N ARG A 60 -17.52 -10.12 -18.48
CA ARG A 60 -18.75 -9.97 -19.28
C ARG A 60 -19.57 -8.75 -18.86
N PHE A 61 -19.61 -8.45 -17.57
CA PHE A 61 -20.32 -7.30 -17.01
C PHE A 61 -19.52 -5.98 -17.10
N GLY A 62 -18.25 -6.03 -17.51
CA GLY A 62 -17.39 -4.84 -17.64
C GLY A 62 -16.88 -4.28 -16.32
N LEU A 63 -16.81 -5.09 -15.25
CA LEU A 63 -16.23 -4.65 -13.98
C LEU A 63 -14.72 -4.46 -14.11
N LYS A 64 -14.24 -3.27 -13.73
CA LYS A 64 -12.80 -2.94 -13.71
C LYS A 64 -12.12 -3.30 -12.40
N THR A 65 -12.89 -3.60 -11.37
CA THR A 65 -12.36 -3.96 -10.06
C THR A 65 -13.10 -5.16 -9.52
N ARG A 66 -12.34 -6.14 -9.03
CA ARG A 66 -12.89 -7.30 -8.34
C ARG A 66 -12.13 -7.57 -7.06
N ARG A 67 -12.87 -7.90 -6.00
CA ARG A 67 -12.24 -8.38 -4.76
C ARG A 67 -11.66 -9.77 -4.98
N LEU A 68 -10.50 -10.03 -4.38
CA LEU A 68 -9.90 -11.35 -4.32
C LEU A 68 -10.34 -12.08 -3.04
N SER A 69 -10.26 -13.41 -3.06
CA SER A 69 -10.56 -14.25 -1.90
C SER A 69 -9.49 -14.18 -0.80
N TRP A 70 -8.39 -13.45 -1.02
CA TRP A 70 -7.26 -13.37 -0.11
C TRP A 70 -7.63 -12.75 1.23
N GLN A 71 -7.33 -13.48 2.31
CA GLN A 71 -7.45 -13.02 3.70
C GLN A 71 -6.38 -13.71 4.56
N GLY A 72 -6.00 -13.11 5.69
CA GLY A 72 -5.09 -13.74 6.65
C GLY A 72 -3.77 -14.17 6.01
N ASP A 73 -3.35 -15.41 6.31
CA ASP A 73 -2.11 -15.98 5.80
C ASP A 73 -2.08 -16.10 4.28
N THR A 74 -3.21 -16.37 3.62
CA THR A 74 -3.27 -16.43 2.15
C THR A 74 -2.92 -15.07 1.55
N LEU A 75 -3.42 -13.97 2.12
CA LEU A 75 -3.08 -12.63 1.64
C LEU A 75 -1.57 -12.35 1.79
N LEU A 76 -0.99 -12.72 2.92
CA LEU A 76 0.43 -12.54 3.19
C LEU A 76 1.29 -13.40 2.26
N ALA A 77 0.94 -14.67 2.07
CA ALA A 77 1.66 -15.59 1.19
C ALA A 77 1.62 -15.15 -0.27
N GLU A 78 0.44 -14.73 -0.77
CA GLU A 78 0.28 -14.25 -2.15
C GLU A 78 1.00 -12.91 -2.38
N THR A 79 1.06 -12.05 -1.36
CA THR A 79 1.87 -10.83 -1.42
C THR A 79 3.36 -11.16 -1.43
N ALA A 80 3.81 -12.04 -0.53
CA ALA A 80 5.20 -12.45 -0.45
C ALA A 80 5.70 -13.06 -1.76
N ARG A 81 5.00 -14.08 -2.28
CA ARG A 81 5.32 -14.75 -3.56
C ARG A 81 5.51 -13.75 -4.71
N ARG A 82 4.63 -12.75 -4.81
CA ARG A 82 4.72 -11.71 -5.85
C ARG A 82 5.98 -10.88 -5.73
N LEU A 83 6.31 -10.43 -4.53
CA LEU A 83 7.44 -9.53 -4.30
C LEU A 83 8.79 -10.25 -4.28
N SER A 84 8.83 -11.49 -3.78
CA SER A 84 10.06 -12.27 -3.70
C SER A 84 10.35 -13.05 -4.97
N ASP A 85 9.35 -13.70 -5.57
CA ASP A 85 9.59 -14.75 -6.58
C ASP A 85 9.24 -14.27 -7.99
N GLU A 86 8.19 -13.47 -8.14
CA GLU A 86 7.70 -13.00 -9.45
C GLU A 86 8.27 -11.65 -9.89
N GLY A 87 9.10 -11.01 -9.07
CA GLY A 87 9.67 -9.69 -9.37
C GLY A 87 8.62 -8.57 -9.43
N ALA A 88 7.46 -8.78 -8.82
CA ALA A 88 6.42 -7.76 -8.76
C ALA A 88 6.90 -6.56 -7.94
N ARG A 89 6.32 -5.41 -8.26
CA ARG A 89 6.67 -4.12 -7.68
C ARG A 89 5.59 -3.65 -6.74
N LEU A 90 5.94 -3.32 -5.50
CA LEU A 90 5.02 -2.75 -4.53
C LEU A 90 5.21 -1.24 -4.44
N ILE A 91 4.13 -0.49 -4.59
CA ILE A 91 4.08 0.95 -4.38
C ILE A 91 3.21 1.20 -3.14
N ALA A 92 3.77 1.87 -2.13
CA ALA A 92 3.03 2.33 -0.95
C ALA A 92 3.12 3.86 -0.87
N GLY A 93 2.00 4.52 -0.59
CA GLY A 93 1.96 5.99 -0.55
C GLY A 93 0.70 6.58 -1.14
N VAL A 94 0.83 7.85 -1.54
CA VAL A 94 -0.18 8.61 -2.27
C VAL A 94 0.31 9.05 -3.65
N TRP A 95 -0.56 9.66 -4.44
CA TRP A 95 -0.14 10.24 -5.71
C TRP A 95 0.90 11.35 -5.48
N GLY A 96 2.07 11.21 -6.09
CA GLY A 96 3.18 12.15 -5.96
C GLY A 96 4.09 11.94 -4.74
N ALA A 97 3.70 11.14 -3.75
CA ALA A 97 4.59 10.75 -2.66
C ALA A 97 4.47 9.24 -2.43
N SER A 98 5.51 8.48 -2.75
CA SER A 98 5.47 7.02 -2.65
C SER A 98 6.83 6.42 -2.35
N GLY A 99 6.82 5.25 -1.71
CA GLY A 99 7.92 4.31 -1.70
C GLY A 99 7.63 3.17 -2.67
N GLU A 100 8.65 2.76 -3.40
CA GLU A 100 8.60 1.68 -4.36
C GLU A 100 9.59 0.59 -3.94
N LEU A 101 9.09 -0.62 -3.75
CA LEU A 101 9.87 -1.81 -3.42
C LEU A 101 9.94 -2.70 -4.66
N VAL A 102 11.16 -2.96 -5.12
CA VAL A 102 11.45 -3.87 -6.23
C VAL A 102 12.61 -4.76 -5.82
N ARG A 103 12.44 -6.09 -5.91
CA ARG A 103 13.55 -7.02 -5.75
C ARG A 103 14.25 -7.19 -7.11
N LEU A 104 15.48 -6.69 -7.23
CA LEU A 104 16.29 -6.94 -8.43
C LEU A 104 16.75 -8.40 -8.49
N PRO A 105 16.91 -8.99 -9.69
CA PRO A 105 17.42 -10.35 -9.85
C PRO A 105 18.72 -10.60 -9.07
N GLY A 106 18.79 -11.72 -8.36
CA GLY A 106 19.96 -12.08 -7.55
C GLY A 106 20.09 -11.35 -6.21
N THR A 107 19.23 -10.36 -5.92
CA THR A 107 19.26 -9.64 -4.64
C THR A 107 18.80 -10.57 -3.51
N PRO A 108 19.56 -10.67 -2.40
CA PRO A 108 19.12 -11.39 -1.21
C PRO A 108 17.76 -10.85 -0.72
N CYS A 109 16.84 -11.77 -0.41
CA CYS A 109 15.52 -11.42 0.09
C CYS A 109 15.18 -12.39 1.23
N THR A 110 14.89 -11.84 2.41
CA THR A 110 14.41 -12.62 3.55
C THR A 110 12.93 -12.37 3.71
N VAL A 111 12.15 -13.45 3.72
CA VAL A 111 10.69 -13.41 3.91
C VAL A 111 10.33 -14.17 5.17
N GLN A 112 9.58 -13.54 6.05
CA GLN A 112 9.07 -14.14 7.29
C GLN A 112 7.58 -13.83 7.42
N ILE A 113 6.76 -14.88 7.49
CA ILE A 113 5.32 -14.78 7.78
C ILE A 113 5.09 -15.40 9.16
N GLY A 114 4.51 -14.61 10.06
CA GLY A 114 4.25 -15.02 11.44
C GLY A 114 3.46 -13.95 12.18
N ASP A 115 2.73 -14.35 13.23
CA ASP A 115 1.96 -13.44 14.09
C ASP A 115 0.98 -12.51 13.34
N GLY A 116 0.46 -12.96 12.19
CA GLY A 116 -0.45 -12.19 11.35
C GLY A 116 0.22 -11.06 10.55
N ALA A 117 1.54 -11.14 10.35
CA ALA A 117 2.29 -10.18 9.56
C ALA A 117 3.29 -10.86 8.60
N LEU A 118 3.51 -10.22 7.45
CA LEU A 118 4.62 -10.46 6.53
C LEU A 118 5.72 -9.44 6.84
N ASN A 119 6.95 -9.90 7.03
CA ASN A 119 8.14 -9.08 7.02
C ASN A 119 9.01 -9.53 5.84
N LEU A 120 9.39 -8.57 4.99
CA LEU A 120 10.27 -8.78 3.85
C LEU A 120 11.45 -7.81 3.96
N THR A 121 12.67 -8.34 3.90
CA THR A 121 13.91 -7.54 4.00
C THR A 121 14.78 -7.75 2.77
N LEU A 122 15.18 -6.63 2.17
CA LEU A 122 16.21 -6.48 1.15
C LEU A 122 17.41 -5.71 1.77
N PRO A 123 18.58 -5.65 1.10
CA PRO A 123 19.73 -4.91 1.63
C PRO A 123 19.47 -3.42 1.91
N ASP A 124 18.63 -2.77 1.10
CA ASP A 124 18.36 -1.33 1.11
C ASP A 124 16.87 -0.99 1.29
N ALA A 125 16.05 -1.97 1.66
CA ALA A 125 14.63 -1.77 1.92
C ALA A 125 14.05 -2.86 2.84
N ALA A 126 13.01 -2.51 3.59
CA ALA A 126 12.24 -3.46 4.36
C ALA A 126 10.75 -3.13 4.36
N LEU A 127 9.92 -4.15 4.40
CA LEU A 127 8.46 -4.06 4.38
C LEU A 127 7.89 -4.89 5.53
N ARG A 128 6.93 -4.32 6.25
CA ARG A 128 6.02 -5.04 7.13
C ARG A 128 4.58 -4.83 6.67
N LEU A 129 3.84 -5.91 6.45
CA LEU A 129 2.42 -5.90 6.10
C LEU A 129 1.62 -6.73 7.10
N GLU A 130 0.61 -6.14 7.70
CA GLU A 130 -0.27 -6.79 8.68
C GLU A 130 -1.56 -7.27 8.05
N ALA A 131 -1.92 -8.54 8.27
CA ALA A 131 -3.16 -9.15 7.79
C ALA A 131 -4.37 -8.75 8.65
N ALA A 132 -4.67 -7.45 8.71
CA ALA A 132 -5.86 -6.98 9.41
C ALA A 132 -7.13 -7.55 8.76
N ARG A 133 -8.15 -7.85 9.57
CA ARG A 133 -9.45 -8.38 9.09
C ARG A 133 -10.13 -7.52 8.02
N TYR A 134 -9.85 -6.22 8.00
CA TYR A 134 -10.41 -5.26 7.04
C TYR A 134 -9.50 -5.00 5.84
N LEU A 135 -8.29 -5.58 5.80
CA LEU A 135 -7.42 -5.52 4.64
C LEU A 135 -8.01 -6.37 3.52
N THR A 136 -8.19 -5.76 2.36
CA THR A 136 -8.84 -6.37 1.20
C THR A 136 -7.90 -6.27 0.01
N ALA A 137 -7.71 -7.38 -0.69
CA ALA A 137 -7.03 -7.38 -1.97
C ALA A 137 -8.06 -7.24 -3.11
N PHE A 138 -7.78 -6.35 -4.05
CA PHE A 138 -8.55 -6.15 -5.27
C PHE A 138 -7.66 -6.42 -6.46
N GLU A 139 -8.18 -7.09 -7.47
CA GLU A 139 -7.61 -7.01 -8.81
C GLU A 139 -8.25 -5.84 -9.55
N ILE A 140 -7.41 -5.04 -10.20
CA ILE A 140 -7.79 -3.84 -10.95
C ILE A 140 -7.35 -3.99 -12.41
N ASP A 141 -8.34 -4.14 -13.29
CA ASP A 141 -8.19 -4.10 -14.74
C ASP A 141 -8.03 -2.64 -15.20
N ARG A 142 -7.05 -2.40 -16.05
CA ARG A 142 -6.71 -1.07 -16.57
C ARG A 142 -6.62 -1.17 -18.09
N PRO A 143 -7.44 -0.44 -18.86
CA PRO A 143 -7.49 -0.59 -20.32
C PRO A 143 -6.13 -0.46 -21.02
N ASP A 144 -5.30 0.48 -20.56
CA ASP A 144 -4.04 0.84 -21.22
C ASP A 144 -2.80 0.42 -20.41
N ALA A 145 -2.95 -0.45 -19.42
CA ALA A 145 -1.85 -0.88 -18.55
C ALA A 145 -2.07 -2.29 -18.00
N PRO A 146 -1.01 -3.02 -17.60
CA PRO A 146 -1.17 -4.34 -16.99
C PRO A 146 -2.12 -4.31 -15.78
N THR A 147 -2.89 -5.37 -15.60
CA THR A 147 -3.68 -5.58 -14.38
C THR A 147 -2.79 -5.50 -13.14
N LEU A 148 -3.28 -4.85 -12.08
CA LEU A 148 -2.57 -4.76 -10.81
C LEU A 148 -3.40 -5.30 -9.65
N ILE A 149 -2.74 -5.59 -8.53
CA ILE A 149 -3.41 -5.86 -7.26
C ILE A 149 -3.34 -4.64 -6.35
N ALA A 150 -4.48 -4.16 -5.87
CA ALA A 150 -4.54 -3.14 -4.83
C ALA A 150 -4.87 -3.79 -3.49
N LEU A 151 -3.99 -3.65 -2.52
CA LEU A 151 -4.31 -3.88 -1.11
C LEU A 151 -4.95 -2.60 -0.58
N ALA A 152 -6.10 -2.71 0.07
CA ALA A 152 -6.87 -1.54 0.50
C ALA A 152 -7.67 -1.81 1.78
N VAL A 153 -8.02 -0.75 2.48
CA VAL A 153 -8.87 -0.78 3.68
C VAL A 153 -10.06 0.17 3.50
N PRO A 154 -11.17 0.00 4.24
CA PRO A 154 -12.23 1.00 4.26
C PRO A 154 -11.70 2.36 4.71
N VAL A 155 -12.21 3.47 4.15
CA VAL A 155 -11.76 4.85 4.44
C VAL A 155 -11.73 5.18 5.94
N GLY A 156 -12.62 4.60 6.75
CA GLY A 156 -12.63 4.78 8.21
C GLY A 156 -11.42 4.17 8.95
N ARG A 157 -10.55 3.44 8.24
CA ARG A 157 -9.29 2.86 8.72
C ARG A 157 -8.05 3.62 8.23
N ALA A 158 -8.24 4.72 7.50
CA ALA A 158 -7.16 5.64 7.13
C ALA A 158 -6.51 6.25 8.38
N ILE A 159 -5.32 6.83 8.20
CA ILE A 159 -4.58 7.54 9.24
C ILE A 159 -5.37 8.77 9.67
N ARG A 160 -5.54 8.97 10.98
CA ARG A 160 -6.35 10.06 11.54
C ARG A 160 -5.58 11.36 11.68
N ASP A 161 -4.32 11.26 12.11
CA ASP A 161 -3.45 12.40 12.38
C ASP A 161 -2.45 12.58 11.24
N ALA A 162 -2.74 13.53 10.36
CA ALA A 162 -1.91 13.87 9.21
C ALA A 162 -1.40 15.31 9.35
N PRO A 163 -0.13 15.52 9.75
CA PRO A 163 0.44 16.85 9.86
C PRO A 163 0.44 17.59 8.51
N ALA A 164 0.17 18.90 8.55
CA ALA A 164 0.21 19.80 7.39
C ALA A 164 1.52 20.61 7.29
N ALA A 165 2.49 20.31 8.16
CA ALA A 165 3.79 20.95 8.22
C ALA A 165 4.86 19.95 8.70
N LEU A 166 6.12 20.26 8.42
CA LEU A 166 7.26 19.48 8.89
C LEU A 166 7.18 19.32 10.40
N THR A 167 7.00 18.09 10.89
CA THR A 167 6.67 17.83 12.29
C THR A 167 7.66 16.83 12.86
N ALA A 168 8.33 17.21 13.95
CA ALA A 168 9.14 16.28 14.72
C ALA A 168 8.23 15.21 15.33
N LEU A 169 8.58 13.96 15.10
CA LEU A 169 8.01 12.80 15.76
C LEU A 169 9.01 12.31 16.83
N GLY A 170 8.54 11.41 17.68
CA GLY A 170 9.40 10.73 18.65
C GLY A 170 10.44 9.79 18.01
N PRO A 171 11.18 9.04 18.83
CA PRO A 171 12.05 7.98 18.34
C PRO A 171 11.27 6.92 17.54
N ASP A 172 11.95 6.25 16.63
CA ASP A 172 11.37 5.19 15.82
C ASP A 172 11.64 3.79 16.41
N ASP A 173 10.78 3.39 17.34
CA ASP A 173 10.88 2.12 18.08
C ASP A 173 10.37 0.90 17.30
N THR A 174 9.84 1.12 16.10
CA THR A 174 9.29 0.09 15.20
C THR A 174 10.11 -0.05 13.91
N ALA A 175 11.36 0.42 13.93
CA ALA A 175 12.26 0.37 12.80
C ALA A 175 12.47 -1.07 12.29
N LEU A 176 12.36 -1.25 10.97
CA LEU A 176 12.63 -2.51 10.28
C LEU A 176 14.10 -2.57 9.84
N LEU A 177 14.66 -1.46 9.36
CA LEU A 177 16.07 -1.33 9.02
C LEU A 177 16.88 -0.86 10.23
N THR A 178 18.12 -1.33 10.35
CA THR A 178 19.00 -1.01 11.49
C THR A 178 19.56 0.40 11.43
N ARG A 179 19.70 0.98 10.22
CA ARG A 179 20.25 2.33 10.06
C ARG A 179 19.38 3.35 10.78
N ASP A 180 20.02 4.06 11.71
CA ASP A 180 19.43 5.09 12.57
C ASP A 180 18.21 4.61 13.37
N ALA A 181 18.05 3.30 13.62
CA ALA A 181 16.94 2.73 14.40
C ALA A 181 16.87 3.36 15.81
N GLY A 182 15.65 3.67 16.28
CA GLY A 182 15.44 4.46 17.52
C GLY A 182 15.83 5.94 17.41
N GLY A 183 16.35 6.39 16.27
CA GLY A 183 16.67 7.79 16.00
C GLY A 183 15.41 8.68 15.85
N PRO A 184 15.59 10.01 15.88
CA PRO A 184 14.49 10.95 15.70
C PRO A 184 13.87 10.83 14.30
N ARG A 185 12.53 10.88 14.28
CA ARG A 185 11.75 10.77 13.05
C ARG A 185 11.04 12.10 12.77
N PHE A 186 10.89 12.46 11.51
CA PHE A 186 10.18 13.68 11.10
C PHE A 186 9.14 13.37 10.03
N ASP A 187 7.92 13.84 10.22
CA ASP A 187 6.87 13.86 9.20
C ASP A 187 7.09 15.02 8.26
N LEU A 188 7.05 14.77 6.95
CA LEU A 188 7.27 15.78 5.92
C LEU A 188 6.07 16.75 5.75
N GLY A 189 4.96 16.52 6.45
CA GLY A 189 3.86 17.47 6.52
C GLY A 189 2.98 17.51 5.27
N LEU A 190 2.78 16.36 4.61
CA LEU A 190 2.04 16.28 3.35
C LEU A 190 0.51 16.43 3.50
N GLU A 191 -0.01 16.41 4.73
CA GLU A 191 -1.45 16.45 5.03
C GLU A 191 -2.24 15.34 4.28
N ARG A 192 -1.79 14.09 4.41
CA ARG A 192 -2.43 12.94 3.77
C ARG A 192 -2.84 11.89 4.80
N ARG A 193 -4.11 11.48 4.71
CA ARG A 193 -4.68 10.45 5.59
C ARG A 193 -4.47 9.04 5.04
N ALA A 194 -4.28 8.89 3.73
CA ALA A 194 -4.00 7.60 3.10
C ALA A 194 -2.59 7.09 3.39
N ALA A 195 -1.62 7.99 3.62
CA ALA A 195 -0.25 7.61 3.89
C ALA A 195 0.49 8.70 4.67
N ARG A 196 1.46 8.26 5.49
CA ARG A 196 2.42 9.12 6.17
C ARG A 196 3.79 8.98 5.51
N PHE A 197 4.45 10.11 5.28
CA PHE A 197 5.79 10.19 4.71
C PHE A 197 6.74 10.81 5.71
N THR A 198 7.72 10.03 6.14
CA THR A 198 8.65 10.47 7.17
C THR A 198 10.08 10.09 6.84
N VAL A 199 11.01 10.72 7.54
CA VAL A 199 12.44 10.39 7.49
C VAL A 199 12.96 10.09 8.88
N ARG A 200 13.75 9.01 9.01
CA ARG A 200 14.50 8.67 10.22
C ARG A 200 15.92 9.19 10.07
N CYS A 201 16.34 10.02 11.01
CA CYS A 201 17.48 10.89 10.83
C CYS A 201 18.60 10.57 11.82
N ASN A 202 19.84 10.66 11.34
CA ASN A 202 20.99 10.86 12.21
C ASN A 202 20.95 12.26 12.89
N ALA A 203 21.83 12.48 13.87
CA ALA A 203 21.82 13.72 14.66
C ALA A 203 22.02 15.02 13.84
N PRO A 204 22.95 15.11 12.87
CA PRO A 204 23.12 16.33 12.07
C PRO A 204 21.88 16.70 11.24
N LEU A 205 21.25 15.70 10.60
CA LEU A 205 20.03 15.94 9.83
C LEU A 205 18.86 16.32 10.75
N ALA A 206 18.72 15.63 11.89
CA ALA A 206 17.69 15.93 12.86
C ALA A 206 17.76 17.39 13.35
N ALA A 207 18.95 17.90 13.67
CA ALA A 207 19.13 19.30 14.05
C ALA A 207 18.69 20.28 12.94
N THR A 208 18.89 19.91 11.69
CA THR A 208 18.47 20.69 10.53
C THR A 208 16.96 20.71 10.37
N LEU A 209 16.31 19.55 10.48
CA LEU A 209 14.85 19.46 10.39
C LEU A 209 14.14 20.12 11.58
N THR A 210 14.71 20.03 12.79
CA THR A 210 14.18 20.73 13.97
C THR A 210 14.11 22.25 13.75
N ARG A 211 15.13 22.86 13.12
CA ARG A 211 15.13 24.31 12.83
C ARG A 211 14.07 24.71 11.79
N ALA A 212 13.61 23.77 10.97
CA ALA A 212 12.58 24.00 9.96
C ALA A 212 11.18 23.53 10.40
N ALA A 213 11.05 22.91 11.57
CA ALA A 213 9.79 22.35 12.05
C ALA A 213 8.68 23.42 12.11
N GLY A 214 7.45 23.02 11.80
CA GLY A 214 6.30 23.90 11.67
C GLY A 214 6.20 24.63 10.32
N THR A 215 7.19 24.50 9.43
CA THR A 215 7.09 25.03 8.06
C THR A 215 6.27 24.08 7.18
N THR A 216 5.34 24.63 6.41
CA THR A 216 4.44 23.90 5.51
C THR A 216 5.17 23.20 4.37
N TRP A 217 4.51 22.17 3.83
CA TRP A 217 4.89 21.59 2.55
C TRP A 217 4.43 22.48 1.38
N PRO A 218 5.23 22.65 0.30
CA PRO A 218 6.61 22.21 0.12
C PRO A 218 7.66 23.22 0.62
N ASP A 219 7.25 24.33 1.25
CA ASP A 219 8.11 25.48 1.59
C ASP A 219 9.35 25.10 2.43
N HIS A 220 9.22 24.12 3.32
CA HIS A 220 10.37 23.68 4.12
C HIS A 220 11.51 23.09 3.26
N LEU A 221 11.21 22.59 2.05
CA LEU A 221 12.21 22.01 1.15
C LEU A 221 13.24 23.02 0.65
N SER A 222 12.93 24.31 0.61
CA SER A 222 13.92 25.34 0.30
C SER A 222 15.08 25.35 1.30
N ARG A 223 14.86 24.87 2.53
CA ARG A 223 15.88 24.74 3.59
C ARG A 223 16.33 23.30 3.83
N THR A 224 15.44 22.33 3.65
CA THR A 224 15.70 20.92 4.01
C THR A 224 16.01 20.03 2.83
N GLY A 225 15.71 20.44 1.59
CA GLY A 225 15.83 19.59 0.39
C GLY A 225 17.24 19.08 0.14
N LEU A 226 18.23 19.97 0.09
CA LEU A 226 19.64 19.58 -0.07
C LEU A 226 20.14 18.72 1.11
N PRO A 227 19.94 19.10 2.39
CA PRO A 227 20.26 18.23 3.52
C PRO A 227 19.65 16.83 3.47
N LEU A 228 18.36 16.72 3.10
CA LEU A 228 17.66 15.44 2.96
C LEU A 228 18.30 14.57 1.88
N ARG A 229 18.57 15.14 0.70
CA ARG A 229 19.22 14.44 -0.41
C ARG A 229 20.62 13.95 -0.01
N ASP A 230 21.43 14.85 0.52
CA ASP A 230 22.84 14.59 0.82
C ASP A 230 23.00 13.55 1.93
N ALA A 231 22.13 13.59 2.95
CA ALA A 231 22.11 12.58 4.00
C ALA A 231 21.49 11.24 3.55
N SER A 232 20.57 11.27 2.57
CA SER A 232 19.76 10.12 2.12
C SER A 232 19.29 9.29 3.33
N PRO A 233 18.48 9.88 4.23
CA PRO A 233 18.00 9.19 5.43
C PRO A 233 17.13 8.00 5.04
N VAL A 234 16.89 7.09 5.99
CA VAL A 234 15.84 6.07 5.80
C VAL A 234 14.50 6.78 5.65
N ARG A 235 13.84 6.57 4.51
CA ARG A 235 12.48 7.07 4.27
C ARG A 235 11.52 6.00 4.75
N VAL A 236 10.61 6.38 5.63
CA VAL A 236 9.61 5.48 6.20
C VAL A 236 8.24 5.95 5.72
N ILE A 237 7.59 5.08 4.95
CA ILE A 237 6.26 5.25 4.38
C ILE A 237 5.32 4.33 5.15
N GLU A 238 4.29 4.92 5.76
CA GLU A 238 3.26 4.16 6.46
C GLU A 238 1.92 4.37 5.77
N THR A 239 1.26 3.28 5.42
CA THR A 239 -0.13 3.26 4.97
C THR A 239 -0.91 2.34 5.93
N PRO A 240 -2.25 2.30 5.90
CA PRO A 240 -2.99 1.39 6.76
C PRO A 240 -2.52 -0.06 6.59
N CYS A 241 -2.14 -0.70 7.70
CA CYS A 241 -1.61 -2.07 7.74
C CYS A 241 -0.21 -2.28 7.13
N LEU A 242 0.49 -1.25 6.64
CA LEU A 242 1.79 -1.42 5.99
C LEU A 242 2.79 -0.36 6.40
N ARG A 243 4.02 -0.81 6.63
CA ARG A 243 5.19 0.02 6.82
C ARG A 243 6.26 -0.39 5.80
N LEU A 244 6.75 0.59 5.06
CA LEU A 244 7.82 0.43 4.08
C LEU A 244 8.98 1.36 4.45
N GLU A 245 10.19 0.81 4.52
CA GLU A 245 11.42 1.55 4.74
C GLU A 245 12.32 1.42 3.52
N ILE A 246 12.88 2.54 3.07
CA ILE A 246 13.85 2.59 1.98
C ILE A 246 15.11 3.31 2.45
N ASP A 247 16.26 2.68 2.25
CA ASP A 247 17.60 3.19 2.58
C ASP A 247 18.47 3.42 1.33
N ALA A 248 17.92 3.20 0.13
CA ALA A 248 18.62 3.50 -1.13
C ALA A 248 18.95 5.00 -1.28
N LYS A 249 20.04 5.33 -1.95
CA LYS A 249 20.47 6.73 -2.14
C LYS A 249 19.40 7.56 -2.87
N ILE A 250 19.19 8.80 -2.43
CA ILE A 250 18.32 9.76 -3.14
C ILE A 250 19.10 10.26 -4.38
N PRO A 251 18.56 10.07 -5.60
CA PRO A 251 19.24 10.46 -6.82
C PRO A 251 19.25 11.99 -7.00
N MET A 252 20.06 12.48 -7.94
CA MET A 252 20.07 13.91 -8.27
C MET A 252 18.75 14.34 -8.94
N PRO A 253 18.34 15.62 -8.82
CA PRO A 253 17.26 16.15 -9.64
C PRO A 253 17.49 15.82 -11.12
N ASP A 254 16.42 15.48 -11.84
CA ASP A 254 16.40 15.15 -13.28
C ASP A 254 17.16 13.89 -13.70
N SER A 255 17.68 13.09 -12.76
CA SER A 255 18.24 11.77 -13.08
C SER A 255 17.16 10.68 -13.10
N THR A 256 17.45 9.59 -13.82
CA THR A 256 16.54 8.45 -13.94
C THR A 256 16.26 7.83 -12.58
N SER A 257 15.01 7.43 -12.35
CA SER A 257 14.65 6.69 -11.13
C SER A 257 15.48 5.41 -11.02
N PRO A 258 15.94 5.02 -9.82
CA PRO A 258 16.67 3.78 -9.63
C PRO A 258 15.84 2.55 -10.04
N ASP A 259 16.50 1.51 -10.54
CA ASP A 259 15.82 0.25 -10.86
C ASP A 259 15.36 -0.51 -9.60
N GLY A 260 16.12 -0.37 -8.50
CA GLY A 260 15.86 -1.00 -7.20
C GLY A 260 14.90 -0.19 -6.31
N PRO A 261 14.79 -0.52 -5.01
CA PRO A 261 13.91 0.18 -4.10
C PRO A 261 14.21 1.69 -4.04
N HIS A 262 13.19 2.53 -4.10
CA HIS A 262 13.35 3.99 -4.09
C HIS A 262 12.10 4.71 -3.60
N THR A 263 12.14 6.05 -3.59
CA THR A 263 11.02 6.89 -3.19
C THR A 263 10.81 8.02 -4.18
N HIS A 264 9.55 8.38 -4.42
CA HIS A 264 9.17 9.55 -5.19
C HIS A 264 8.60 10.63 -4.26
N LEU A 265 8.94 11.88 -4.56
CA LEU A 265 8.37 13.05 -3.91
C LEU A 265 8.27 14.17 -4.95
N LEU A 266 7.07 14.33 -5.51
CA LEU A 266 6.75 15.18 -6.67
C LEU A 266 5.73 16.23 -6.25
N PRO A 267 6.16 17.47 -5.91
CA PRO A 267 5.28 18.52 -5.38
C PRO A 267 4.03 18.78 -6.23
N ASP A 268 4.17 18.82 -7.55
CA ASP A 268 3.05 19.10 -8.47
C ASP A 268 1.98 18.00 -8.45
N HIS A 269 2.38 16.73 -8.28
CA HIS A 269 1.44 15.62 -8.13
C HIS A 269 0.81 15.60 -6.74
N ILE A 270 1.58 15.92 -5.70
CA ILE A 270 1.07 16.01 -4.32
C ILE A 270 0.01 17.13 -4.22
N ALA A 271 0.23 18.26 -4.90
CA ALA A 271 -0.69 19.40 -4.92
C ALA A 271 -2.08 19.05 -5.50
N GLN A 272 -2.19 17.98 -6.29
CA GLN A 272 -3.48 17.50 -6.82
C GLN A 272 -4.38 16.88 -5.75
N GLY A 273 -3.85 16.52 -4.57
CA GLY A 273 -4.67 16.03 -3.46
C GLY A 273 -5.21 14.61 -3.63
N LEU A 274 -4.65 13.82 -4.54
CA LEU A 274 -5.11 12.46 -4.84
C LEU A 274 -4.39 11.41 -3.97
N ASP A 275 -5.16 10.50 -3.37
CA ASP A 275 -4.61 9.39 -2.59
C ASP A 275 -4.06 8.26 -3.47
N THR A 276 -4.58 8.08 -4.68
CA THR A 276 -4.11 7.07 -5.63
C THR A 276 -3.90 7.67 -7.01
N PRO A 277 -3.05 7.06 -7.88
CA PRO A 277 -2.90 7.53 -9.25
C PRO A 277 -4.25 7.61 -9.97
N PRO A 278 -4.50 8.65 -10.80
CA PRO A 278 -5.77 8.80 -11.53
C PRO A 278 -6.15 7.60 -12.41
N THR A 279 -5.15 6.82 -12.83
CA THR A 279 -5.30 5.64 -13.69
C THR A 279 -5.69 4.36 -12.93
N VAL A 280 -5.84 4.43 -11.61
CA VAL A 280 -6.18 3.28 -10.76
C VAL A 280 -7.61 3.46 -10.24
N PRO A 281 -8.61 2.79 -10.84
CA PRO A 281 -10.00 2.91 -10.41
C PRO A 281 -10.25 2.15 -9.10
N MET A 282 -9.96 2.80 -7.97
CA MET A 282 -10.24 2.26 -6.65
C MET A 282 -11.76 2.19 -6.38
N PRO A 283 -12.27 1.12 -5.73
CA PRO A 283 -13.66 1.07 -5.29
C PRO A 283 -13.98 2.20 -4.31
N ALA A 284 -15.15 2.82 -4.47
CA ALA A 284 -15.62 3.85 -3.54
C ALA A 284 -15.63 3.33 -2.09
N GLY A 285 -15.23 4.18 -1.15
CA GLY A 285 -15.17 3.82 0.28
C GLY A 285 -13.92 3.04 0.70
N TYR A 286 -12.94 2.85 -0.19
CA TYR A 286 -11.64 2.26 0.12
C TYR A 286 -10.50 3.27 -0.07
N VAL A 287 -9.44 3.07 0.72
CA VAL A 287 -8.14 3.75 0.59
C VAL A 287 -7.05 2.70 0.41
N ALA A 288 -6.12 2.96 -0.51
CA ALA A 288 -5.05 2.01 -0.80
C ALA A 288 -4.04 1.93 0.35
N THR A 289 -3.69 0.69 0.70
CA THR A 289 -2.52 0.33 1.50
C THR A 289 -1.30 0.23 0.59
N ALA A 290 -1.42 -0.49 -0.52
CA ALA A 290 -0.36 -0.64 -1.50
C ALA A 290 -0.91 -1.09 -2.85
N LEU A 291 -0.17 -0.79 -3.92
CA LEU A 291 -0.40 -1.28 -5.26
C LEU A 291 0.73 -2.25 -5.62
N ILE A 292 0.39 -3.45 -6.08
CA ILE A 292 1.32 -4.47 -6.53
C ILE A 292 1.17 -4.59 -8.04
N LEU A 293 2.18 -4.13 -8.76
CA LEU A 293 2.25 -4.19 -10.21
C LEU A 293 3.06 -5.42 -10.62
N PRO A 294 2.68 -6.13 -11.69
CA PRO A 294 3.48 -7.23 -12.21
C PRO A 294 4.87 -6.75 -12.63
N ALA A 295 5.83 -7.68 -12.71
CA ALA A 295 7.13 -7.40 -13.32
C ALA A 295 6.96 -6.88 -14.75
N LYS A 296 7.89 -6.02 -15.17
CA LYS A 296 7.98 -5.55 -16.56
C LYS A 296 8.47 -6.65 -17.50
#